data_AF-A0A0A1MEU7-F1
#
_entry.id   AF-A0A0A1MEU7-F1
#
_cell.length_a   1.000
_cell.length_b   1.000
_cell.length_c   1.000
_cell.angle_alpha   90.00
_cell.angle_beta   90.00
_cell.angle_gamma   90.00
#
_symmetry.space_group_name_H-M   'P 1'
#
loop_
_entity.id
_entity.type
_entity.pdbx_description
1 polymer ?
#
loop_
_entity_poly.entity_id
_entity_poly.type
_entity_poly.pdbx_seq_one_letter_code
_entity_poly.pdbx_strand_id
1 'polypeptide(L)'
;MTTNQAKQQTRTLILGLGVLALIRPLMKITGLIHIFGSEAIGSIAMIILISIAWILIVIKKRVSNPIPVLVLAGVSYAAFAIILSGILSPVLDGGLQGPLTNPIALVSVFITNIVWGFVLGVIAAAIPYKKG
;
A
#
# COMPACT_ATOMS: atom_id res chain seq x y z
N MET A 1 0.19 27.64 -7.50
CA MET A 1 1.10 26.68 -6.81
C MET A 1 2.38 26.57 -7.62
N THR A 2 3.54 26.81 -7.01
CA THR A 2 4.84 26.57 -7.67
C THR A 2 5.01 25.08 -7.94
N THR A 3 5.67 24.69 -9.03
CA THR A 3 5.97 23.29 -9.42
C THR A 3 6.53 22.43 -8.27
N ASN A 4 7.33 23.03 -7.37
CA ASN A 4 7.87 22.34 -6.19
C ASN A 4 6.81 21.95 -5.15
N GLN A 5 5.77 22.77 -4.97
CA GLN A 5 4.71 22.52 -3.98
C GLN A 5 3.77 21.38 -4.42
N ALA A 6 3.43 21.35 -5.72
CA ALA A 6 2.65 20.25 -6.29
C ALA A 6 3.40 18.91 -6.19
N LYS A 7 4.70 18.92 -6.50
CA LYS A 7 5.57 17.73 -6.39
C LYS A 7 5.67 17.23 -4.95
N GLN A 8 5.79 18.13 -3.98
CA GLN A 8 5.82 17.78 -2.56
C GLN A 8 4.50 17.17 -2.09
N GLN A 9 3.36 17.74 -2.49
CA GLN A 9 2.04 17.19 -2.16
C GLN A 9 1.84 15.78 -2.71
N THR A 10 2.28 15.51 -3.95
CA THR A 10 2.22 14.16 -4.53
C THR A 10 3.09 13.17 -3.77
N ARG A 11 4.30 13.57 -3.33
CA ARG A 11 5.16 12.71 -2.50
C ARG A 11 4.53 12.38 -1.16
N THR A 12 4.01 13.38 -0.46
CA THR A 12 3.30 13.18 0.81
C THR A 12 2.10 12.25 0.63
N LEU A 13 1.37 12.38 -0.48
CA LEU A 13 0.24 11.50 -0.80
C LEU A 13 0.70 10.05 -1.00
N ILE A 14 1.74 9.82 -1.80
CA ILE A 14 2.31 8.49 -2.05
C ILE A 14 2.71 7.81 -0.74
N LEU A 15 3.46 8.53 0.10
CA LEU A 15 3.90 8.01 1.39
C LEU A 15 2.72 7.75 2.33
N GLY A 16 1.76 8.67 2.40
CA GLY A 16 0.56 8.50 3.22
C GLY A 16 -0.30 7.29 2.80
N LEU A 17 -0.46 7.06 1.49
CA LEU A 17 -1.13 5.88 0.96
C LEU A 17 -0.37 4.59 1.29
N GLY A 18 0.97 4.61 1.16
CA GLY A 18 1.83 3.49 1.55
C GLY A 18 1.71 3.14 3.03
N VAL A 19 1.71 4.15 3.91
CA VAL A 19 1.53 3.98 5.36
C VAL A 19 0.12 3.47 5.69
N LEU A 20 -0.93 3.98 5.03
CA LEU A 20 -2.31 3.50 5.22
C LEU A 20 -2.41 1.99 4.97
N ALA A 21 -1.68 1.46 3.99
CA ALA A 21 -1.71 0.04 3.69
C ALA A 21 -1.05 -0.84 4.79
N LEU A 22 -0.25 -0.26 5.69
CA LEU A 22 0.31 -0.98 6.85
C LEU A 22 -0.74 -1.38 7.89
N ILE A 23 -1.95 -0.82 7.83
CA ILE A 23 -3.05 -1.23 8.72
C ILE A 23 -3.30 -2.74 8.59
N ARG A 24 -3.20 -3.30 7.38
CA ARG A 24 -3.38 -4.74 7.15
C ARG A 24 -2.36 -5.61 7.88
N PRO A 25 -1.03 -5.47 7.66
CA PRO A 25 -0.06 -6.25 8.41
C PRO A 25 -0.18 -6.03 9.92
N LEU A 26 -0.42 -4.80 10.38
CA LEU A 26 -0.63 -4.53 11.81
C LEU A 26 -1.82 -5.30 12.38
N MET A 27 -2.98 -5.29 11.71
CA MET A 27 -4.15 -6.06 12.16
C MET A 27 -3.91 -7.57 12.16
N LYS A 28 -3.10 -8.09 11.23
CA LYS A 28 -2.70 -9.49 11.22
C LYS A 28 -1.79 -9.82 12.41
N ILE A 29 -0.82 -8.97 12.69
CA ILE A 29 0.13 -9.15 13.80
C ILE A 29 -0.57 -9.04 15.16
N THR A 30 -1.48 -8.09 15.33
CA THR A 30 -2.21 -7.91 16.61
C THR A 30 -3.35 -8.90 16.81
N GLY A 31 -3.61 -9.79 15.85
CA GLY A 31 -4.75 -10.72 15.90
C GLY A 31 -6.13 -10.06 15.70
N LEU A 32 -6.19 -8.75 15.45
CA LEU A 32 -7.47 -8.06 15.19
C LEU A 32 -8.13 -8.50 13.87
N ILE A 33 -7.36 -9.14 12.98
CA ILE A 33 -7.88 -9.74 11.75
C ILE A 33 -8.96 -10.81 12.02
N HIS A 34 -8.96 -11.45 13.20
CA HIS A 34 -9.95 -12.47 13.59
C HIS A 34 -11.34 -11.89 13.88
N ILE A 35 -11.47 -10.57 14.05
CA ILE A 35 -12.79 -9.91 14.22
C ILE A 35 -13.68 -10.15 13.00
N PHE A 36 -13.09 -10.41 11.83
CA PHE A 36 -13.79 -10.76 10.59
C PHE A 36 -14.17 -12.25 10.49
N GLY A 37 -14.07 -13.01 11.59
CA GLY A 37 -14.43 -14.43 11.69
C GLY A 37 -13.32 -15.39 11.27
N SER A 38 -12.55 -15.06 10.23
CA SER A 38 -11.34 -15.82 9.87
C SER A 38 -10.23 -14.93 9.32
N GLU A 39 -8.98 -15.37 9.45
CA GLU A 39 -7.82 -14.62 8.94
C GLU A 39 -7.87 -14.43 7.42
N ALA A 40 -8.38 -15.42 6.69
CA ALA A 40 -8.53 -15.38 5.24
C ALA A 40 -9.54 -14.31 4.83
N ILE A 41 -10.72 -14.31 5.46
CA ILE A 41 -11.77 -13.32 5.20
C ILE A 41 -11.29 -11.92 5.57
N GLY A 42 -10.70 -11.75 6.77
CA GLY A 42 -10.16 -10.46 7.20
C GLY A 42 -9.05 -9.95 6.29
N SER A 43 -8.17 -10.84 5.81
CA SER A 43 -7.11 -10.48 4.87
C SER A 43 -7.65 -9.96 3.53
N ILE A 44 -8.68 -10.61 2.99
CA ILE A 44 -9.34 -10.20 1.75
C ILE A 44 -10.11 -8.89 1.95
N ALA A 45 -10.87 -8.79 3.05
CA ALA A 45 -11.60 -7.58 3.42
C ALA A 45 -10.66 -6.37 3.50
N MET A 46 -9.50 -6.52 4.15
CA MET A 46 -8.50 -5.45 4.24
C MET A 46 -7.93 -5.04 2.88
N ILE A 47 -7.66 -6.00 1.98
CA ILE A 47 -7.20 -5.69 0.62
C ILE A 47 -8.25 -4.84 -0.11
N ILE A 48 -9.52 -5.22 -0.01
CA ILE A 48 -10.63 -4.51 -0.65
C ILE A 48 -10.77 -3.10 -0.04
N LEU A 49 -10.78 -2.98 1.29
CA LEU A 49 -10.90 -1.72 2.01
C LEU A 49 -9.75 -0.75 1.68
N ILE A 50 -8.51 -1.23 1.68
CA ILE A 50 -7.33 -0.42 1.32
C ILE A 50 -7.42 0.00 -0.15
N SER A 51 -7.81 -0.91 -1.05
CA SER A 51 -7.94 -0.61 -2.48
C SER A 51 -8.99 0.47 -2.73
N ILE A 52 -10.15 0.37 -2.08
CA ILE A 52 -11.21 1.38 -2.15
C ILE A 52 -10.70 2.70 -1.58
N ALA A 53 -10.05 2.70 -0.41
CA ALA A 53 -9.52 3.91 0.21
C ALA A 53 -8.50 4.61 -0.70
N TRP A 54 -7.58 3.87 -1.31
CA TRP A 54 -6.60 4.39 -2.25
C TRP A 54 -7.26 5.07 -3.45
N ILE A 55 -8.21 4.39 -4.10
CA ILE A 55 -8.96 4.94 -5.24
C ILE A 55 -9.72 6.21 -4.82
N LEU A 56 -10.48 6.15 -3.72
CA LEU A 56 -11.27 7.29 -3.23
C LEU A 56 -10.40 8.50 -2.89
N ILE A 57 -9.26 8.30 -2.23
CA ILE A 57 -8.34 9.38 -1.88
C ILE A 57 -7.79 10.04 -3.16
N VAL A 58 -7.36 9.25 -4.14
CA VAL A 58 -6.79 9.75 -5.40
C VAL A 58 -7.84 10.52 -6.21
N ILE A 59 -9.07 10.03 -6.28
CA ILE A 59 -10.20 10.73 -6.91
C ILE A 59 -10.51 12.03 -6.16
N LYS A 60 -10.63 11.99 -4.83
CA LYS A 60 -10.93 13.17 -3.99
C LYS A 60 -9.85 14.25 -4.11
N LYS A 61 -8.58 13.84 -4.21
CA LYS A 61 -7.43 14.73 -4.42
C LYS A 61 -7.26 15.19 -5.87
N ARG A 62 -8.12 14.72 -6.79
CA ARG A 62 -8.13 15.07 -8.23
C ARG A 62 -6.76 14.95 -8.87
N VAL A 63 -6.05 13.87 -8.56
CA VAL A 63 -4.69 13.64 -9.02
C VAL A 63 -4.68 13.51 -10.54
N SER A 64 -3.96 14.39 -11.24
CA SER A 64 -3.97 14.40 -12.71
C SER A 64 -3.52 13.09 -13.36
N ASN A 65 -2.60 12.36 -12.71
CA ASN A 65 -2.07 11.06 -13.15
C ASN A 65 -2.17 10.03 -12.00
N PRO A 66 -3.31 9.32 -11.86
CA PRO A 66 -3.54 8.39 -10.76
C PRO A 66 -2.68 7.12 -10.82
N ILE A 67 -2.34 6.66 -12.04
CA ILE A 67 -1.54 5.44 -12.26
C ILE A 67 -0.16 5.51 -11.59
N PRO A 68 0.73 6.47 -11.92
CA PRO A 68 2.05 6.51 -11.29
C PRO A 68 1.98 6.76 -9.78
N VAL A 69 0.96 7.48 -9.30
CA VAL A 69 0.77 7.72 -7.86
C VAL A 69 0.44 6.43 -7.12
N LEU A 70 -0.48 5.61 -7.66
CA LEU A 70 -0.88 4.35 -7.02
C LEU A 70 0.19 3.26 -7.16
N VAL A 71 0.95 3.24 -8.26
CA VAL A 71 2.13 2.39 -8.40
C VAL A 71 3.19 2.74 -7.35
N LEU A 72 3.53 4.04 -7.21
CA LEU A 72 4.51 4.48 -6.22
C LEU A 72 4.00 4.29 -4.78
N ALA A 73 2.68 4.37 -4.54
CA ALA A 73 2.09 4.02 -3.25
C ALA A 73 2.26 2.52 -2.96
N GLY A 74 2.07 1.65 -3.96
CA GLY A 74 2.39 0.21 -3.91
C GLY A 74 3.85 -0.05 -3.53
N VAL A 75 4.78 0.62 -4.21
CA VAL A 75 6.22 0.54 -3.90
C VAL A 75 6.52 1.01 -2.48
N SER A 76 5.91 2.12 -2.06
CA SER A 76 6.11 2.67 -0.71
C SER A 76 5.59 1.70 0.36
N TYR A 77 4.41 1.12 0.17
CA TYR A 77 3.88 0.08 1.04
C TYR A 77 4.80 -1.14 1.08
N ALA A 78 5.29 -1.63 -0.06
CA ALA A 78 6.23 -2.75 -0.11
C ALA A 78 7.49 -2.46 0.71
N ALA A 79 8.09 -1.28 0.56
CA ALA A 79 9.24 -0.85 1.35
C ALA A 79 8.93 -0.83 2.85
N PHE A 80 7.80 -0.24 3.25
CA PHE A 80 7.41 -0.19 4.65
C PHE A 80 7.10 -1.57 5.23
N ALA A 81 6.44 -2.46 4.47
CA ALA A 81 6.14 -3.81 4.90
C ALA A 81 7.40 -4.65 5.10
N ILE A 82 8.41 -4.47 4.23
CA ILE A 82 9.72 -5.12 4.36
C ILE A 82 10.45 -4.61 5.59
N ILE A 83 10.48 -3.28 5.81
CA ILE A 83 11.08 -2.68 7.01
C ILE A 83 10.37 -3.20 8.27
N LEU A 84 9.03 -3.19 8.28
CA LEU A 84 8.24 -3.70 9.39
C LEU A 84 8.54 -5.18 9.66
N SER A 85 8.59 -6.01 8.62
CA SER A 85 8.95 -7.44 8.72
C SER A 85 10.35 -7.64 9.28
N GLY A 86 11.33 -6.85 8.83
CA GLY A 86 12.71 -6.92 9.29
C GLY A 86 12.90 -6.52 10.75
N ILE A 87 12.03 -5.64 11.27
CA ILE A 87 12.03 -5.23 12.68
C ILE A 87 11.27 -6.24 13.53
N LEU A 88 10.09 -6.69 13.08
CA LEU A 88 9.23 -7.56 13.88
C LEU A 88 9.70 -9.00 13.94
N SER A 89 10.22 -9.55 12.85
CA SER A 89 10.60 -10.97 12.83
C SER A 89 11.70 -11.32 13.85
N PRO A 90 12.77 -10.53 14.02
CA PRO A 90 13.75 -10.78 15.08
C PRO A 90 13.15 -10.70 16.49
N VAL A 91 12.16 -9.82 16.69
CA VAL A 91 11.52 -9.58 18.00
C VAL A 91 10.53 -10.70 18.35
N LEU A 92 9.80 -11.20 17.37
CA LEU A 92 8.76 -12.23 17.56
C LEU A 92 9.31 -13.65 17.45
N ASP A 93 10.18 -13.90 16.47
CA ASP A 93 10.61 -15.25 16.06
C ASP A 93 12.07 -15.56 16.47
N GLY A 94 12.79 -14.59 17.07
CA GLY A 94 14.18 -14.77 17.53
C GLY A 94 15.22 -14.83 16.42
N GLY A 95 14.82 -14.65 15.15
CA GLY A 95 15.71 -14.62 13.99
C GLY A 95 15.17 -13.70 12.89
N LEU A 96 16.05 -13.22 12.02
CA LEU A 96 15.63 -12.50 10.82
C LEU A 96 14.90 -13.47 9.89
N GLN A 97 13.59 -13.29 9.72
CA GLN A 97 12.80 -13.95 8.68
C GLN A 97 12.03 -12.93 7.83
N GLY A 98 11.58 -13.37 6.66
CA GLY A 98 10.81 -12.55 5.73
C GLY A 98 11.60 -12.14 4.48
N PRO A 99 11.12 -11.17 3.69
CA PRO A 99 11.67 -10.87 2.37
C PRO A 99 13.14 -10.44 2.39
N LEU A 100 13.65 -9.96 3.53
CA LEU A 100 15.05 -9.57 3.69
C LEU A 100 16.03 -10.76 3.66
N THR A 101 15.59 -11.98 3.96
CA THR A 101 16.47 -13.17 3.93
C THR A 101 16.49 -13.87 2.59
N ASN A 102 15.59 -13.49 1.67
CA ASN A 102 15.50 -14.09 0.34
C ASN A 102 15.33 -12.99 -0.72
N PRO A 103 16.35 -12.72 -1.56
CA PRO A 103 16.29 -11.70 -2.61
C PRO A 103 15.11 -11.89 -3.58
N ILE A 104 14.72 -13.14 -3.88
CA ILE A 104 13.59 -13.45 -4.76
C ILE A 104 12.28 -13.03 -4.08
N ALA A 105 12.14 -13.28 -2.77
CA ALA A 105 10.97 -12.86 -2.01
C ALA A 105 10.88 -11.32 -1.93
N LEU A 106 12.01 -10.63 -1.75
CA LEU A 106 12.06 -9.16 -1.77
C LEU A 106 11.54 -8.61 -3.10
N VAL A 107 12.08 -9.07 -4.22
CA VAL A 107 11.67 -8.63 -5.56
C VAL A 107 10.20 -8.98 -5.82
N SER A 108 9.76 -10.16 -5.41
CA SER A 108 8.36 -10.60 -5.54
C SER A 108 7.40 -9.65 -4.82
N VAL A 109 7.70 -9.25 -3.59
CA VAL A 109 6.86 -8.29 -2.83
C VAL A 109 6.76 -6.95 -3.55
N PHE A 110 7.84 -6.42 -4.11
CA PHE A 110 7.77 -5.18 -4.89
C PHE A 110 6.93 -5.36 -6.15
N ILE A 111 7.17 -6.41 -6.94
CA ILE A 111 6.44 -6.65 -8.19
C ILE A 111 4.93 -6.79 -7.93
N THR A 112 4.53 -7.60 -6.95
CA THR A 112 3.11 -7.80 -6.62
C THR A 112 2.43 -6.47 -6.26
N ASN A 113 3.09 -5.61 -5.48
CA ASN A 113 2.53 -4.33 -5.09
C ASN A 113 2.54 -3.29 -6.23
N ILE A 114 3.53 -3.33 -7.12
CA ILE A 114 3.56 -2.53 -8.35
C ILE A 114 2.38 -2.90 -9.25
N VAL A 115 2.19 -4.21 -9.50
CA VAL A 115 1.09 -4.72 -10.32
C VAL A 115 -0.25 -4.33 -9.71
N TRP A 116 -0.42 -4.49 -8.40
CA TRP A 116 -1.66 -4.11 -7.72
C TRP A 116 -1.91 -2.60 -7.79
N GLY A 117 -0.89 -1.78 -7.50
CA GLY A 117 -0.97 -0.32 -7.63
C GLY A 117 -1.29 0.13 -9.06
N PHE A 118 -0.78 -0.58 -10.06
CA PHE A 118 -1.10 -0.33 -11.47
C PHE A 118 -2.57 -0.65 -11.76
N VAL A 119 -3.08 -1.81 -11.33
CA VAL A 119 -4.49 -2.19 -11.50
C VAL A 119 -5.41 -1.15 -10.88
N LEU A 120 -5.15 -0.74 -9.64
CA LEU A 120 -5.93 0.31 -8.97
C LEU A 120 -5.79 1.67 -9.68
N GLY A 121 -4.61 1.96 -10.20
CA GLY A 121 -4.31 3.11 -11.04
C GLY A 121 -5.21 3.19 -12.27
N VAL A 122 -5.32 2.08 -13.00
CA VAL A 122 -6.18 1.95 -14.19
C VAL A 122 -7.65 2.10 -13.81
N ILE A 123 -8.10 1.46 -12.74
CA ILE A 123 -9.47 1.59 -12.24
C ILE A 123 -9.79 3.05 -11.90
N ALA A 124 -8.88 3.72 -11.16
CA ALA A 124 -9.06 5.13 -10.80
C ALA A 124 -9.04 6.07 -12.01
N ALA A 125 -8.26 5.75 -13.05
CA ALA A 125 -8.22 6.51 -14.30
C ALA A 125 -9.48 6.34 -15.15
N ALA A 126 -10.11 5.16 -15.09
CA ALA A 126 -11.36 4.86 -15.79
C ALA A 126 -12.58 5.55 -15.15
N ILE A 127 -12.51 5.95 -13.88
CA ILE A 127 -13.60 6.64 -13.20
C ILE A 127 -13.62 8.12 -13.61
N PRO A 128 -14.68 8.61 -14.28
CA PRO A 128 -14.79 10.01 -14.65
C PRO A 128 -15.03 10.86 -13.39
N TYR A 129 -14.07 11.71 -13.04
CA TYR A 129 -14.28 12.79 -12.07
C TYR A 129 -13.90 14.13 -12.73
N LYS A 130 -14.70 15.17 -12.50
CA LYS A 130 -14.43 16.53 -13.03
C LYS A 130 -13.05 16.97 -12.57
N LYS A 131 -12.09 17.03 -13.50
CA LYS A 131 -10.83 17.77 -13.32
C LYS A 131 -11.23 19.22 -13.02
N GLY A 132 -10.91 19.66 -11.81
CA GLY A 132 -11.20 21.04 -11.37
C GLY A 132 -10.26 22.01 -12.03
#